data_AF-A0A920HXN5-F1
#
_entry.id   AF-A0A920HXN5-F1
#
_cell.length_a   1.000
_cell.length_b   1.000
_cell.length_c   1.000
_cell.angle_alpha   90.00
_cell.angle_beta   90.00
_cell.angle_gamma   90.00
#
_symmetry.space_group_name_H-M   'P 1'
#
loop_
_entity.id
_entity.type
_entity.pdbx_description
1 polymer ?
#
loop_
_entity_poly.entity_id
_entity_poly.type
_entity_poly.pdbx_seq_one_letter_code
_entity_poly.pdbx_strand_id
1 'polypeptide(L)'
;MKFQNELAKVSMKGTLKSILNNAYNEGLCYTTIVDVNKTTLYFVNTWVDEKASNKFHETNIDIVKQIRDMGVNLAIDGGKSETIYENDLLLDFFDKP
;
A
#
# COMPACT_ATOMS: atom_id res chain seq x y z
N MET A 1 -6.21 -5.95 7.59
CA MET A 1 -7.15 -7.04 7.96
C MET A 1 -6.35 -8.33 8.21
N LYS A 2 -6.96 -9.30 8.91
CA LYS A 2 -6.50 -10.69 9.03
C LYS A 2 -7.08 -11.61 7.92
N PHE A 3 -6.25 -12.06 6.98
CA PHE A 3 -6.54 -13.05 5.93
C PHE A 3 -6.86 -14.44 6.52
N GLN A 4 -7.61 -15.24 5.76
CA GLN A 4 -7.98 -16.61 6.15
C GLN A 4 -6.77 -17.54 6.34
N ASN A 5 -5.72 -17.34 5.54
CA ASN A 5 -4.48 -18.10 5.61
C ASN A 5 -3.31 -17.31 4.98
N GLU A 6 -2.11 -17.85 5.13
CA GLU A 6 -0.87 -17.24 4.63
C GLU A 6 -0.82 -17.15 3.11
N LEU A 7 -1.34 -18.15 2.41
CA LEU A 7 -1.35 -18.19 0.95
C LEU A 7 -2.22 -17.08 0.35
N ALA A 8 -3.39 -16.82 0.95
CA ALA A 8 -4.26 -15.71 0.59
C ALA A 8 -3.57 -14.35 0.83
N LYS A 9 -2.85 -14.20 1.95
CA LYS A 9 -2.07 -12.98 2.25
C LYS A 9 -0.98 -12.75 1.20
N VAL A 10 -0.18 -13.77 0.90
CA VAL A 10 0.96 -13.67 -0.05
C VAL A 10 0.46 -13.37 -1.47
N SER A 11 -0.59 -14.04 -1.91
CA SER A 11 -1.20 -13.79 -3.22
C SER A 11 -1.70 -12.35 -3.33
N MET A 12 -2.45 -11.88 -2.33
CA MET A 12 -2.94 -10.49 -2.28
C MET A 12 -1.79 -9.48 -2.25
N LYS A 13 -0.71 -9.76 -1.52
CA LYS A 13 0.49 -8.92 -1.49
C LYS A 13 1.09 -8.74 -2.89
N GLY A 14 1.20 -9.83 -3.65
CA GLY A 14 1.71 -9.80 -5.03
C GLY A 14 0.83 -8.97 -5.96
N THR A 15 -0.48 -9.22 -5.92
CA THR A 15 -1.46 -8.49 -6.73
C THR A 15 -1.42 -6.99 -6.45
N LEU A 16 -1.50 -6.59 -5.18
CA LEU A 16 -1.46 -5.18 -4.79
C LEU A 16 -0.15 -4.49 -5.14
N LYS A 17 0.99 -5.18 -4.98
CA LYS A 17 2.29 -4.64 -5.38
C LYS A 17 2.34 -4.36 -6.88
N SER A 18 1.85 -5.28 -7.72
CA SER A 18 1.80 -5.07 -9.18
C SER A 18 0.97 -3.85 -9.56
N ILE A 19 -0.14 -3.64 -8.87
CA ILE A 19 -1.08 -2.55 -9.16
C ILE A 19 -0.50 -1.20 -8.71
N LEU A 20 0.06 -1.15 -7.50
CA LEU A 20 0.65 0.06 -6.93
C LEU A 20 1.99 0.43 -7.57
N ASN A 21 2.73 -0.54 -8.12
CA ASN A 21 3.94 -0.27 -8.90
C ASN A 21 3.67 0.64 -10.11
N ASN A 22 2.51 0.52 -10.75
CA ASN A 22 2.17 1.41 -11.86
C ASN A 22 2.03 2.86 -11.38
N ALA A 23 1.32 3.08 -10.27
CA ALA A 23 1.19 4.40 -9.66
C ALA A 23 2.52 4.95 -9.12
N TYR A 24 3.39 4.09 -8.60
CA TYR A 24 4.74 4.46 -8.18
C TYR A 24 5.62 4.90 -9.35
N ASN A 25 5.62 4.15 -10.46
CA ASN A 25 6.42 4.49 -11.65
C ASN A 25 5.98 5.81 -12.29
N GLU A 26 4.73 6.21 -12.11
CA GLU A 26 4.20 7.51 -12.53
C GLU A 26 4.48 8.64 -11.52
N GLY A 27 5.13 8.34 -10.38
CA GLY A 27 5.45 9.31 -9.34
C GLY A 27 4.23 9.79 -8.53
N LEU A 28 3.13 9.04 -8.56
CA LEU A 28 1.84 9.45 -7.99
C LEU A 28 1.62 8.96 -6.55
N CYS A 29 2.33 7.90 -6.16
CA CYS A 29 2.06 7.18 -4.93
C CYS A 29 3.32 6.65 -4.27
N TYR A 30 3.45 6.88 -2.96
CA TYR A 30 4.33 6.15 -2.07
C TYR A 30 3.52 5.08 -1.34
N THR A 31 3.99 3.84 -1.31
CA THR A 31 3.31 2.73 -0.65
C THR A 31 4.24 2.06 0.36
N THR A 32 3.77 1.92 1.60
CA THR A 32 4.38 1.06 2.61
C THR A 32 3.56 -0.21 2.79
N ILE A 33 4.22 -1.37 2.70
CA ILE A 33 3.61 -2.68 2.93
C ILE A 33 4.11 -3.23 4.26
N VAL A 34 3.21 -3.40 5.24
CA VAL A 34 3.57 -3.85 6.59
C VAL A 34 3.08 -5.27 6.83
N ASP A 35 4.01 -6.23 6.84
CA ASP A 35 3.76 -7.62 7.23
C ASP A 35 3.74 -7.73 8.76
N VAL A 36 2.54 -7.83 9.34
CA VAL A 36 2.38 -7.89 10.81
C VAL A 36 2.52 -9.32 11.33
N ASN A 37 1.94 -10.29 10.63
CA ASN A 37 2.06 -11.72 10.94
C ASN A 37 1.62 -12.57 9.73
N LYS A 38 1.56 -13.90 9.90
CA LYS A 38 1.19 -14.86 8.83
C LYS A 38 -0.13 -14.54 8.12
N THR A 39 -1.03 -13.85 8.79
CA THR A 39 -2.37 -13.55 8.26
C THR A 39 -2.67 -12.07 8.20
N THR A 40 -1.76 -11.16 8.59
CA THR A 40 -2.11 -9.73 8.68
C THR A 40 -1.14 -8.89 7.86
N LEU A 41 -1.71 -8.04 7.00
CA LEU A 41 -0.99 -7.12 6.12
C LEU A 41 -1.67 -5.75 6.16
N TYR A 42 -0.87 -4.69 6.13
CA TYR A 42 -1.33 -3.33 5.89
C TYR A 42 -0.69 -2.75 4.63
N PHE A 43 -1.47 -1.96 3.90
CA PHE A 43 -1.01 -1.11 2.80
C PHE A 43 -1.31 0.32 3.19
N VAL A 44 -0.26 1.11 3.33
CA VAL A 44 -0.34 2.52 3.63
C VAL A 44 0.10 3.26 2.38
N ASN A 45 -0.84 3.93 1.72
CA ASN A 45 -0.59 4.64 0.47
C ASN A 45 -0.68 6.14 0.73
N THR A 46 0.37 6.86 0.37
CA THR A 46 0.42 8.31 0.37
C THR A 46 0.46 8.79 -1.07
N TRP A 47 -0.57 9.53 -1.48
CA TRP A 47 -0.66 10.08 -2.83
C TRP A 47 -0.12 11.51 -2.89
N VAL A 48 0.42 11.90 -4.03
CA VAL A 48 0.93 13.27 -4.24
C VAL A 48 -0.14 14.34 -3.96
N ASP A 49 -1.39 14.07 -4.32
CA ASP A 49 -2.56 14.87 -3.99
C ASP A 49 -3.85 14.02 -4.07
N GLU A 50 -4.96 14.61 -3.64
CA GLU A 50 -6.29 13.98 -3.67
C GLU A 50 -6.75 13.67 -5.11
N LYS A 51 -6.35 14.48 -6.09
CA LYS A 51 -6.75 14.29 -7.49
C LYS A 51 -6.10 13.05 -8.11
N ALA A 52 -4.82 12.83 -7.85
CA ALA A 52 -4.08 11.65 -8.26
C ALA A 52 -4.65 10.39 -7.61
N SER A 53 -4.98 10.48 -6.32
CA SER A 53 -5.71 9.43 -5.62
C SER A 53 -7.03 9.12 -6.31
N ASN A 54 -7.90 10.10 -6.52
CA ASN A 54 -9.22 9.89 -7.13
C ASN A 54 -9.12 9.30 -8.55
N LYS A 55 -8.19 9.82 -9.38
CA LYS A 55 -7.93 9.29 -10.72
C LYS A 55 -7.54 7.81 -10.69
N PHE A 56 -6.66 7.43 -9.77
CA PHE A 56 -6.27 6.03 -9.62
C PHE A 56 -7.45 5.15 -9.21
N HIS A 57 -8.30 5.60 -8.28
CA HIS A 57 -9.47 4.84 -7.83
C HIS A 57 -10.50 4.65 -8.93
N GLU A 58 -10.77 5.69 -9.72
CA GLU A 58 -11.68 5.60 -10.87
C GLU A 58 -11.14 4.63 -11.93
N THR A 59 -9.83 4.72 -12.23
CA THR A 59 -9.17 3.86 -13.23
C THR A 59 -9.11 2.40 -12.78
N ASN A 60 -8.99 2.15 -11.48
CA ASN A 60 -8.80 0.82 -10.90
C ASN A 60 -10.00 0.38 -10.04
N ILE A 61 -11.20 0.88 -10.34
CA ILE A 61 -12.38 0.73 -9.47
C ILE A 61 -12.73 -0.73 -9.18
N ASP A 62 -12.61 -1.61 -10.18
CA ASP A 62 -12.91 -3.03 -10.04
C ASP A 62 -11.92 -3.74 -9.13
N ILE A 63 -10.65 -3.40 -9.26
CA ILE A 63 -9.58 -3.88 -8.40
C ILE A 63 -9.79 -3.38 -6.96
N VAL A 64 -10.08 -2.09 -6.78
CA VAL A 64 -10.29 -1.49 -5.45
C VAL A 64 -11.50 -2.12 -4.77
N LYS A 65 -12.58 -2.38 -5.52
CA LYS A 65 -13.74 -3.13 -5.03
C LYS A 65 -13.37 -4.55 -4.64
N GLN A 66 -12.69 -5.31 -5.50
CA GLN A 66 -12.25 -6.67 -5.18
C GLN A 66 -11.39 -6.72 -3.90
N ILE A 67 -10.48 -5.75 -3.74
CA ILE A 67 -9.62 -5.65 -2.56
C ILE A 67 -10.46 -5.37 -1.29
N ARG A 68 -11.45 -4.46 -1.38
CA ARG A 68 -12.39 -4.17 -0.29
C ARG A 68 -13.30 -5.36 0.02
N ASP A 69 -13.78 -6.08 -0.99
CA ASP A 69 -14.65 -7.26 -0.85
C ASP A 69 -13.89 -8.44 -0.23
N MET A 70 -12.58 -8.52 -0.48
CA MET A 70 -11.66 -9.43 0.22
C MET A 70 -11.32 -8.95 1.64
N GLY A 71 -11.92 -7.84 2.07
CA GLY A 71 -11.86 -7.28 3.42
C GLY A 71 -10.58 -6.51 3.73
N VAL A 72 -9.77 -6.18 2.72
CA VAL A 72 -8.59 -5.34 2.93
C VAL A 72 -9.05 -3.88 3.10
N ASN A 73 -8.80 -3.32 4.27
CA ASN A 73 -8.97 -1.88 4.51
C ASN A 73 -7.89 -1.13 3.72
N LEU A 74 -8.27 -0.58 2.57
CA LEU A 74 -7.47 0.39 1.83
C LEU A 74 -7.71 1.77 2.47
N ALA A 75 -6.79 2.20 3.35
CA ALA A 75 -6.76 3.58 3.81
C ALA A 75 -6.00 4.40 2.77
N ILE A 76 -6.69 5.41 2.24
CA ILE A 76 -6.22 6.25 1.15
C ILE A 76 -6.16 7.65 1.74
N ASP A 77 -4.95 8.18 1.89
CA ASP A 77 -4.78 9.57 2.28
C ASP A 77 -3.90 10.30 1.27
N GLY A 78 -4.32 11.51 0.92
CA GLY A 78 -3.63 12.36 -0.05
C GLY A 78 -2.82 13.42 0.66
N GLY A 79 -1.64 13.74 0.12
CA GLY A 79 -0.82 14.86 0.57
C GLY A 79 0.53 14.45 1.15
N LYS A 80 1.08 15.33 1.99
CA LYS A 80 2.39 15.11 2.61
C LYS A 80 2.23 14.19 3.82
N SER A 81 2.95 13.07 3.82
CA SER A 81 3.13 12.26 5.02
C SER A 81 4.40 12.67 5.75
N GLU A 82 4.34 12.73 7.07
CA GLU A 82 5.52 12.77 7.92
C GLU A 82 5.74 11.37 8.47
N THR A 83 6.95 10.84 8.32
CA THR A 83 7.34 9.55 8.88
C THR A 83 8.30 9.80 10.04
N ILE A 84 7.95 9.32 11.22
CA ILE A 84 8.79 9.39 12.42
C ILE A 84 9.31 7.98 12.70
N TYR A 85 10.61 7.85 12.83
CA TYR A 85 11.28 6.60 13.17
C TYR A 85 11.64 6.59 14.66
N GLU A 86 11.67 5.41 15.27
CA GLU A 86 12.06 5.25 16.68
C GLU A 86 13.54 5.63 16.91
N ASN A 87 14.38 5.49 15.89
CA ASN A 87 15.80 5.80 15.94
C ASN A 87 16.33 6.09 14.52
N ASP A 88 17.26 7.05 14.39
CA ASP A 88 17.95 7.42 13.15
C ASP A 88 18.64 6.24 12.46
N LEU A 89 19.06 5.21 13.20
CA LEU A 89 19.65 3.97 12.67
C LEU A 89 18.72 3.18 11.73
N LEU A 90 17.41 3.48 11.72
CA LEU A 90 16.45 2.87 10.80
C LEU A 90 16.51 3.48 9.40
N LEU A 91 17.02 4.70 9.24
CA LEU A 91 17.22 5.31 7.92
C LEU A 91 18.32 4.58 7.13
N ASP A 92 19.38 4.14 7.83
CA ASP A 92 20.45 3.32 7.25
C ASP A 92 19.96 1.96 6.69
N PHE A 93 18.77 1.51 7.09
CA PHE A 93 18.14 0.30 6.57
C PHE A 93 17.49 0.51 5.19
N PHE A 94 17.08 1.74 4.87
CA PHE A 94 16.45 2.09 3.59
C PHE A 94 17.46 2.61 2.56
N ASP A 95 18.61 3.13 3.01
CA ASP A 95 19.66 3.70 2.15
C ASP A 95 20.70 2.67 1.67
N LYS A 96 20.53 1.37 1.95
CA LYS A 96 21.42 0.34 1.39
C LYS A 96 21.01 -0.03 -0.05
N PRO A 97 21.95 -0.01 -1.01
CA PRO A 97 21.70 -0.26 -2.43
C PRO A 97 21.19 -1.66 -2.72
#